data_AF-A0A7V3U6G3-F1
#
_entry.id   AF-A0A7V3U6G3-F1
#
_cell.length_a   1.000
_cell.length_b   1.000
_cell.length_c   1.000
_cell.angle_alpha   90.00
_cell.angle_beta   90.00
_cell.angle_gamma   90.00
#
_symmetry.space_group_name_H-M   'P 1'
#
loop_
_entity.id
_entity.type
_entity.pdbx_description
1 polymer ?
#
loop_
_entity_poly.entity_id
_entity_poly.type
_entity_poly.pdbx_seq_one_letter_code
_entity_poly.pdbx_strand_id
1 'polypeptide(L)'
;IERVLVPHYGPDCPVVVAYRVGWPDEMILRGTLTDIRKKVRVEKITRTALILVGPALGEVRDFKDSALYDPDKPHVLRPVVGVDLVEDHNT
;
A
#
# COMPACT_ATOMS: atom_id res chain seq x y z
N ILE A 1 -11.39 13.22 -2.91
CA ILE A 1 -10.94 12.00 -2.19
C ILE A 1 -11.72 11.84 -0.89
N GLU A 2 -11.60 12.75 0.08
CA GLU A 2 -12.31 12.70 1.37
C GLU A 2 -13.83 12.46 1.25
N ARG A 3 -14.59 13.35 0.59
CA ARG A 3 -16.06 13.20 0.42
C ARG A 3 -16.50 11.84 -0.15
N VAL A 4 -15.67 11.24 -1.01
CA VAL A 4 -16.01 9.99 -1.71
C VAL A 4 -15.56 8.77 -0.89
N LEU A 5 -14.42 8.84 -0.21
CA LEU A 5 -13.83 7.68 0.48
C LEU A 5 -14.22 7.58 1.95
N VAL A 6 -14.56 8.70 2.62
CA VAL A 6 -14.97 8.69 4.03
C VAL A 6 -16.15 7.75 4.30
N PRO A 7 -17.20 7.66 3.46
CA PRO A 7 -18.28 6.70 3.68
C PRO A 7 -17.85 5.22 3.67
N HIS A 8 -16.71 4.89 3.08
CA HIS A 8 -16.23 3.51 2.93
C HIS A 8 -15.10 3.15 3.91
N TYR A 9 -14.28 4.12 4.28
CA TYR A 9 -13.05 3.89 5.05
C TYR A 9 -12.99 4.64 6.39
N GLY A 10 -13.90 5.59 6.63
CA GLY A 10 -13.89 6.46 7.80
C GLY A 10 -12.92 7.65 7.66
N PRO A 11 -13.15 8.75 8.42
CA PRO A 11 -12.36 9.98 8.34
C PRO A 11 -10.88 9.77 8.74
N ASP A 12 -10.64 8.84 9.64
CA ASP A 12 -9.30 8.56 10.18
C ASP A 12 -8.56 7.49 9.38
N CYS A 13 -9.09 7.06 8.22
CA CYS A 13 -8.42 6.08 7.38
C CYS A 13 -7.03 6.57 6.98
N PRO A 14 -5.97 5.77 7.20
CA PRO A 14 -4.62 6.12 6.82
C PRO A 14 -4.46 6.37 5.32
N VAL A 15 -3.71 7.42 4.98
CA VAL A 15 -3.35 7.81 3.62
C VAL A 15 -1.86 8.08 3.55
N VAL A 16 -1.24 7.60 2.48
CA VAL A 16 0.14 7.92 2.12
C VAL A 16 0.16 8.59 0.75
N VAL A 17 0.82 9.74 0.66
CA VAL A 17 1.15 10.40 -0.61
C VAL A 17 2.66 10.29 -0.80
N ALA A 18 3.08 9.47 -1.75
CA ALA A 18 4.47 9.22 -2.07
C ALA A 18 4.82 9.98 -3.36
N TYR A 19 5.52 11.10 -3.22
CA TYR A 19 5.90 12.01 -4.28
C TYR A 19 7.25 11.60 -4.87
N ARG A 20 7.30 11.43 -6.20
CA ARG A 20 8.51 11.11 -6.98
C ARG A 20 9.40 10.05 -6.32
N VAL A 21 8.78 8.93 -5.94
CA VAL A 21 9.48 7.80 -5.31
C VAL A 21 10.68 7.37 -6.19
N GLY A 22 11.85 7.25 -5.55
CA GLY A 22 13.12 6.92 -6.19
C GLY A 22 13.91 8.12 -6.75
N TRP A 23 13.41 9.35 -6.64
CA TRP A 23 14.11 10.56 -7.08
C TRP A 23 14.85 11.24 -5.92
N PRO A 24 15.85 12.11 -6.17
CA PRO A 24 16.59 12.79 -5.09
C PRO A 24 15.73 13.64 -4.16
N ASP A 25 14.57 14.09 -4.64
CA ASP A 25 13.60 14.92 -3.93
C ASP A 25 12.28 14.19 -3.66
N GLU A 26 12.38 12.87 -3.47
CA GLU A 26 11.29 12.06 -2.94
C GLU A 26 10.74 12.65 -1.64
N MET A 27 9.41 12.61 -1.49
CA MET A 27 8.75 12.94 -0.23
C MET A 27 7.63 11.95 0.06
N ILE A 28 7.56 11.46 1.29
CA ILE A 28 6.47 10.59 1.76
C ILE A 28 5.66 11.33 2.81
N LEU A 29 4.44 11.71 2.46
CA LEU A 29 3.49 12.31 3.40
C LEU A 29 2.55 11.23 3.94
N ARG A 30 2.50 11.10 5.26
CA ARG A 30 1.56 10.22 5.96
C ARG A 30 0.50 11.05 6.67
N GLY A 31 -0.73 10.56 6.67
CA GLY A 31 -1.86 11.24 7.29
C GLY A 31 -3.13 10.40 7.23
N THR A 32 -4.26 11.06 7.33
CA THR A 32 -5.60 10.48 7.25
C THR A 32 -6.39 11.13 6.11
N LEU A 33 -7.56 10.59 5.78
CA LEU A 33 -8.45 11.21 4.80
C LEU A 33 -8.82 12.67 5.15
N THR A 34 -8.85 13.02 6.45
CA THR A 34 -9.19 14.37 6.94
C THR A 34 -8.04 15.38 6.87
N ASP A 35 -6.77 14.96 6.94
CA ASP A 35 -5.63 15.88 7.04
C ASP A 35 -4.73 15.91 5.79
N ILE A 36 -4.73 14.84 4.98
CA ILE A 36 -3.70 14.65 3.94
C ILE A 36 -3.75 15.73 2.87
N ARG A 37 -4.96 16.23 2.56
CA ARG A 37 -5.16 17.32 1.60
C ARG A 37 -4.42 18.59 2.03
N LYS A 38 -4.39 18.89 3.32
CA LYS A 38 -3.71 20.07 3.86
C LYS A 38 -2.20 19.89 3.76
N LYS A 39 -1.69 18.72 4.13
CA LYS A 39 -0.26 18.36 4.06
C LYS A 39 0.28 18.48 2.62
N VAL A 40 -0.43 17.90 1.64
CA VAL A 40 -0.07 18.00 0.21
C VAL A 40 0.01 19.44 -0.29
N ARG A 41 -0.88 20.31 0.19
CA ARG A 41 -0.90 21.74 -0.19
C ARG A 41 0.28 22.51 0.39
N VAL A 42 0.65 22.24 1.65
CA VAL A 42 1.80 22.87 2.30
C VAL A 42 3.08 22.61 1.50
N GLU A 43 3.27 21.36 1.05
CA GLU A 43 4.44 20.95 0.27
C GLU A 43 4.34 21.28 -1.23
N LYS A 44 3.26 21.92 -1.67
CA LYS A 44 3.03 22.33 -3.07
C LYS A 44 3.16 21.17 -4.08
N ILE A 45 2.82 19.94 -3.66
CA ILE A 45 2.83 18.77 -4.53
C ILE A 45 1.65 18.86 -5.49
N THR A 46 1.94 18.90 -6.79
CA THR A 46 0.92 19.10 -7.85
C THR A 46 0.81 17.94 -8.84
N ARG A 47 1.86 17.11 -8.97
CA ARG A 47 1.96 16.03 -9.95
C ARG A 47 2.94 14.96 -9.49
N THR A 48 2.94 13.80 -10.16
CA THR A 48 3.88 12.70 -9.93
C THR A 48 3.90 12.23 -8.47
N ALA A 49 2.73 11.86 -7.98
CA ALA A 49 2.57 11.27 -6.66
C ALA A 49 1.67 10.04 -6.72
N LEU A 50 2.06 9.00 -5.99
CA LEU A 50 1.21 7.86 -5.70
C LEU A 50 0.39 8.18 -4.46
N ILE A 51 -0.92 7.93 -4.52
CA ILE A 51 -1.84 8.12 -3.39
C ILE A 51 -2.35 6.75 -2.99
N LEU A 52 -1.94 6.29 -1.82
CA LEU A 52 -2.33 5.02 -1.24
C LEU A 52 -3.28 5.30 -0.08
N VAL A 53 -4.40 4.57 -0.01
CA VAL A 53 -5.43 4.73 1.03
C VAL A 53 -5.76 3.35 1.57
N GLY A 54 -5.76 3.20 2.90
CA GLY A 54 -6.28 1.99 3.52
C GLY A 54 -5.70 1.68 4.90
N PRO A 55 -6.38 0.81 5.67
CA PRO A 55 -5.96 0.46 7.04
C PRO A 55 -4.55 -0.13 7.14
N ALA A 56 -4.10 -0.85 6.10
CA ALA A 56 -2.76 -1.45 6.03
C ALA A 56 -1.61 -0.42 6.08
N LEU A 57 -1.90 0.87 5.85
CA LEU A 57 -0.90 1.95 5.89
C LEU A 57 -0.74 2.59 7.28
N GLY A 58 -1.59 2.21 8.25
CA GLY A 58 -1.48 2.68 9.63
C GLY A 58 -0.25 2.10 10.36
N GLU A 59 -0.05 2.51 11.61
CA GLU A 59 0.97 1.89 12.49
C GLU A 59 0.51 0.52 13.00
N VAL A 60 0.10 -0.36 12.09
CA VAL A 60 -0.23 -1.75 12.42
C VAL A 60 1.07 -2.54 12.33
N ARG A 61 1.57 -3.04 13.46
CA ARG A 61 2.78 -3.88 13.49
C ARG A 61 2.48 -5.38 13.47
N ASP A 62 1.22 -5.75 13.69
CA ASP A 62 0.78 -7.14 13.84
C ASP A 62 0.16 -7.70 12.55
N PHE A 63 0.78 -7.48 11.39
CA PHE A 63 0.39 -8.15 10.16
C PHE A 63 1.50 -9.07 9.66
N LYS A 64 1.10 -10.22 9.12
CA LYS A 64 2.05 -11.15 8.50
C LYS A 64 2.50 -10.58 7.16
N ASP A 65 3.81 -10.56 6.93
CA ASP A 65 4.36 -10.15 5.65
C ASP A 65 3.87 -11.05 4.51
N SER A 66 3.83 -10.47 3.31
CA SER A 66 3.48 -11.22 2.11
C SER A 66 4.51 -12.32 1.85
N ALA A 67 4.04 -13.56 1.75
CA ALA A 67 4.86 -14.70 1.37
C ALA A 67 5.12 -14.77 -0.15
N LEU A 68 4.76 -13.73 -0.93
CA LEU A 68 4.88 -13.73 -2.40
C LEU A 68 6.32 -14.01 -2.88
N TYR A 69 7.31 -13.51 -2.15
CA TYR A 69 8.73 -13.74 -2.45
C TYR A 69 9.44 -14.64 -1.43
N ASP A 70 8.70 -15.24 -0.50
CA ASP A 70 9.25 -16.17 0.48
C ASP A 70 9.82 -17.39 -0.28
N PRO A 71 11.11 -17.74 -0.10
CA PRO A 71 11.72 -18.87 -0.79
C PRO A 71 11.09 -20.22 -0.41
N ASP A 72 10.54 -20.32 0.80
CA ASP A 72 9.90 -21.54 1.32
C ASP A 72 8.43 -21.64 0.90
N LYS A 73 7.88 -20.61 0.23
CA LYS A 73 6.51 -20.62 -0.29
C LYS A 73 6.49 -21.18 -1.72
N PRO A 74 6.03 -22.43 -1.92
CA PRO A 74 5.86 -22.98 -3.26
C PRO A 74 4.70 -22.28 -3.98
N HIS A 75 4.85 -22.06 -5.28
CA HIS A 75 3.77 -21.65 -6.20
C HIS A 75 4.01 -22.26 -7.59
N VAL A 76 3.04 -22.16 -8.51
CA VAL A 76 3.09 -22.88 -9.81
C VAL A 76 4.37 -22.65 -10.64
N LEU A 77 4.95 -21.45 -10.60
CA LEU A 77 6.19 -21.11 -11.31
C LEU A 77 7.46 -21.27 -10.45
N ARG A 78 7.34 -21.73 -9.21
CA ARG A 78 8.43 -22.01 -8.27
C ARG A 78 8.05 -23.21 -7.38
N PRO A 79 8.18 -24.45 -7.88
CA PRO A 79 7.99 -25.63 -7.06
C PRO A 79 9.10 -25.72 -6.02
N VAL A 80 8.74 -26.07 -4.78
CA VAL A 80 9.71 -26.46 -3.77
C VAL A 80 9.87 -27.97 -3.87
N VAL A 81 11.12 -28.48 -3.85
CA VAL A 81 11.40 -29.91 -3.97
C VAL A 81 10.61 -30.69 -2.91
N GLY A 82 9.79 -31.66 -3.35
CA GLY A 82 8.96 -32.48 -2.46
C GLY A 82 7.57 -31.91 -2.16
N VAL A 83 7.14 -30.82 -2.80
CA VAL A 83 5.77 -30.31 -2.72
C VAL A 83 5.05 -30.45 -4.06
N ASP A 84 4.06 -31.35 -4.13
CA ASP A 84 3.13 -31.42 -5.25
C ASP A 84 2.07 -30.32 -5.08
N LEU A 85 2.12 -29.31 -5.95
CA LEU A 85 1.09 -28.29 -6.05
C LEU A 85 0.10 -28.66 -7.15
N VAL A 86 -1.01 -29.25 -6.76
CA VAL A 86 -2.20 -29.37 -7.62
C VAL A 86 -3.17 -28.27 -7.20
N GLU A 87 -3.32 -27.23 -8.03
CA GLU A 87 -4.32 -26.18 -7.82
C GLU A 87 -5.33 -26.20 -8.97
N ASP A 88 -6.57 -26.60 -8.67
CA ASP A 88 -7.64 -26.82 -9.65
C ASP A 88 -8.08 -25.58 -10.46
N HIS A 89 -7.60 -24.39 -10.07
CA HIS A 89 -8.11 -23.09 -10.55
C HIS A 89 -7.04 -22.08 -10.95
N ASN A 90 -5.79 -22.51 -11.09
CA ASN A 90 -4.76 -21.64 -11.67
C ASN A 90 -4.79 -21.80 -13.20
N THR A 91 -5.00 -20.71 -13.93
CA THR A 91 -4.97 -20.71 -15.42
C THR A 91 -3.67 -21.26 -15.99
#